data_AF-A0A976H0A4-F1
#
_entry.id   AF-A0A976H0A4-F1
#
_cell.length_a   1.000
_cell.length_b   1.000
_cell.length_c   1.000
_cell.angle_alpha   90.00
_cell.angle_beta   90.00
_cell.angle_gamma   90.00
#
_symmetry.space_group_name_H-M   'P 1'
#
loop_
_entity.id
_entity.type
_entity.pdbx_description
1 polymer ?
#
loop_
_entity_poly.entity_id
_entity_poly.type
_entity_poly.pdbx_seq_one_letter_code
_entity_poly.pdbx_strand_id
1 'polypeptide(L)'
;MQRWILLGLVAGLLLVVGAGAGLWIMRQNRPDQQWVPMPLNPQSSIEDREALMKSVQLMLQEDSFLLQVVKDLSLQQKWDVASPEAAQELLRTRMIVRLGEYRHPLTQERYDTLDIGIHGISKENQLLGEIASRLAAEVGKNLGLGQSQAQ
;
A
#
# COMPACT_ATOMS: atom_id res chain seq x y z
N MET A 1 -26.07 43.66 -24.26
CA MET A 1 -26.60 42.28 -24.24
C MET A 1 -25.51 41.24 -24.51
N GLN A 2 -24.86 41.23 -25.68
CA GLN A 2 -23.86 40.22 -26.07
C GLN A 2 -22.65 40.08 -25.11
N ARG A 3 -22.15 41.20 -24.55
CA ARG A 3 -21.03 41.18 -23.58
C ARG A 3 -21.36 40.46 -22.26
N TRP A 4 -22.61 40.54 -21.80
CA TRP A 4 -23.05 39.88 -20.56
C TRP A 4 -23.26 38.37 -20.75
N ILE A 5 -23.69 37.95 -21.93
CA ILE A 5 -23.80 36.53 -22.29
C ILE A 5 -22.42 35.88 -22.35
N LEU A 6 -21.45 36.56 -22.97
CA LEU A 6 -20.04 36.10 -23.01
C LEU A 6 -19.45 35.96 -21.60
N LEU A 7 -19.67 36.94 -20.72
CA LEU A 7 -19.22 36.85 -19.33
C LEU A 7 -19.89 35.70 -18.57
N GLY A 8 -21.20 35.50 -18.75
CA GLY A 8 -21.92 34.38 -18.14
C GLY A 8 -21.43 33.02 -18.62
N LEU A 9 -21.12 32.90 -19.93
CA LEU A 9 -20.55 31.68 -20.51
C LEU A 9 -19.15 31.37 -19.96
N VAL A 10 -18.28 32.39 -19.88
CA VAL A 10 -16.93 32.23 -19.33
C VAL A 10 -16.99 31.86 -17.85
N ALA A 11 -17.85 32.52 -17.07
CA ALA A 11 -18.06 32.18 -15.66
C ALA A 11 -18.60 30.75 -15.48
N GLY A 12 -19.59 30.36 -16.28
CA GLY A 12 -20.13 28.99 -16.27
C GLY A 12 -19.08 27.94 -16.64
N LEU A 13 -18.26 28.20 -17.66
CA LEU A 13 -17.18 27.30 -18.06
C LEU A 13 -16.13 27.14 -16.94
N LEU A 14 -15.70 28.25 -16.32
CA LEU A 14 -14.74 28.23 -15.22
C LEU A 14 -15.28 27.45 -14.01
N LEU A 15 -16.57 27.58 -13.69
CA LEU A 15 -17.20 26.82 -12.61
C LEU A 15 -17.25 25.32 -12.90
N VAL A 16 -17.62 24.92 -14.12
CA VAL A 16 -17.68 23.49 -14.50
C VAL A 16 -16.28 22.88 -14.54
N VAL A 17 -15.30 23.57 -15.12
CA VAL A 17 -13.91 23.11 -15.18
C VAL A 17 -13.31 23.04 -13.77
N GLY A 18 -13.53 24.07 -12.94
CA GLY A 18 -13.05 24.10 -11.56
C GLY A 18 -13.66 23.00 -10.70
N ALA A 19 -14.98 22.78 -10.79
CA ALA A 19 -15.66 21.70 -10.07
C ALA A 19 -15.18 20.31 -10.52
N GLY A 20 -15.01 20.11 -11.84
CA GLY A 20 -14.47 18.87 -12.40
C GLY A 20 -13.04 18.58 -11.92
N ALA A 21 -12.15 19.58 -11.98
CA ALA A 21 -10.78 19.47 -11.52
C ALA A 21 -10.71 19.19 -10.00
N GLY A 22 -11.52 19.88 -9.20
CA GLY A 22 -11.62 19.66 -7.76
C GLY A 22 -12.05 18.24 -7.41
N LEU A 23 -13.08 17.70 -8.08
CA LEU A 23 -13.54 16.32 -7.90
C LEU A 23 -12.47 15.30 -8.31
N TRP A 24 -11.72 15.57 -9.37
CA TRP A 24 -10.63 14.70 -9.83
C TRP A 24 -9.48 14.65 -8.82
N ILE A 25 -9.02 15.80 -8.34
CA ILE A 25 -7.97 15.88 -7.29
C ILE A 25 -8.44 15.17 -6.02
N MET A 26 -9.70 15.38 -5.61
CA MET A 26 -10.27 14.71 -4.45
C MET A 26 -10.24 13.19 -4.59
N ARG A 27 -10.53 12.64 -5.79
CA ARG A 27 -10.48 11.20 -6.04
C ARG A 27 -9.06 10.64 -5.97
N GLN A 28 -8.07 11.37 -6.45
CA GLN A 28 -6.67 10.95 -6.42
C GLN A 28 -6.07 10.90 -5.01
N ASN A 29 -6.45 11.84 -4.16
CA ASN A 29 -5.96 11.95 -2.78
C ASN A 29 -6.80 11.15 -1.78
N ARG A 30 -7.67 10.24 -2.24
CA ARG A 30 -8.40 9.36 -1.33
C ARG A 30 -7.45 8.39 -0.65
N PRO A 31 -7.64 8.11 0.66
CA PRO A 31 -6.93 7.04 1.33
C PRO A 31 -7.10 5.72 0.58
N ASP A 32 -5.99 5.03 0.37
CA ASP A 32 -5.93 3.72 -0.27
C ASP A 32 -4.91 2.84 0.48
N GLN A 33 -5.03 1.54 0.31
CA GLN A 33 -4.13 0.55 0.92
C GLN A 33 -3.95 -0.61 -0.04
N GLN A 34 -2.72 -1.12 -0.11
CA GLN A 34 -2.38 -2.34 -0.84
C GLN A 34 -1.68 -3.28 0.11
N TRP A 35 -2.02 -4.56 0.04
CA TRP A 35 -1.41 -5.61 0.87
C TRP A 35 -1.36 -6.91 0.09
N VAL A 36 -0.40 -7.75 0.48
CA VAL A 36 -0.27 -9.12 -0.01
C VAL A 36 -0.73 -10.06 1.11
N PRO A 37 -1.79 -10.86 0.89
CA PRO A 37 -2.22 -11.85 1.85
C PRO A 37 -1.27 -13.05 1.84
N MET A 38 -0.65 -13.37 2.98
CA MET A 38 0.15 -14.59 3.15
C MET A 38 -0.66 -15.64 3.92
N PRO A 39 -0.89 -16.84 3.37
CA PRO A 39 -1.69 -17.87 4.04
C PRO A 39 -1.00 -18.35 5.32
N LEU A 40 -1.79 -18.46 6.39
CA LEU A 40 -1.37 -19.01 7.68
C LEU A 40 -1.70 -20.49 7.77
N ASN A 41 -0.97 -21.21 8.63
CA ASN A 41 -1.28 -22.61 8.91
C ASN A 41 -2.66 -22.70 9.61
N PRO A 42 -3.63 -23.44 9.04
CA PRO A 42 -4.97 -23.54 9.63
C PRO A 42 -4.97 -24.18 11.03
N GLN A 43 -3.95 -24.99 11.36
CA GLN A 43 -3.81 -25.66 12.66
C GLN A 43 -3.21 -24.76 13.75
N SER A 44 -2.70 -23.57 13.40
CA SER A 44 -2.12 -22.63 14.37
C SER A 44 -3.19 -22.02 15.26
N SER A 45 -2.88 -21.85 16.54
CA SER A 45 -3.76 -21.14 17.48
C SER A 45 -3.77 -19.64 17.19
N ILE A 46 -4.76 -18.92 17.72
CA ILE A 46 -4.82 -17.46 17.58
C ILE A 46 -3.59 -16.79 18.22
N GLU A 47 -3.14 -17.30 19.36
CA GLU A 47 -1.95 -16.78 20.07
C GLU A 47 -0.68 -16.94 19.23
N ASP A 48 -0.51 -18.09 18.56
CA ASP A 48 0.64 -18.33 17.67
C ASP A 48 0.64 -17.36 16.48
N ARG A 49 -0.55 -17.08 15.93
CA ARG A 49 -0.72 -16.16 14.80
C ARG A 49 -0.40 -14.72 15.21
N GLU A 50 -0.82 -14.30 16.39
CA GLU A 50 -0.48 -12.98 16.93
C GLU A 50 1.02 -12.86 17.24
N ALA A 51 1.63 -13.91 17.76
CA ALA A 51 3.08 -13.95 18.00
C ALA A 51 3.85 -13.84 16.68
N LEU A 52 3.41 -14.54 15.63
CA LEU A 52 3.96 -14.44 14.28
C LEU A 52 3.77 -13.04 13.68
N MET A 53 2.58 -12.44 13.83
CA MET A 53 2.31 -11.08 13.36
C MET A 53 3.27 -10.08 14.02
N LYS A 54 3.46 -10.17 15.34
CA LYS A 54 4.38 -9.30 16.09
C LYS A 54 5.84 -9.52 15.68
N SER A 55 6.26 -10.76 15.47
CA SER A 55 7.64 -11.04 15.05
C SER A 55 7.92 -10.52 13.64
N VAL A 56 6.97 -10.67 12.71
CA VAL A 56 7.05 -10.08 11.36
C VAL A 56 7.06 -8.56 11.43
N GLN A 57 6.23 -7.96 12.29
CA GLN A 57 6.21 -6.50 12.47
C GLN A 57 7.56 -5.97 12.98
N LEU A 58 8.19 -6.66 13.94
CA LEU A 58 9.52 -6.28 14.45
C LEU A 58 10.60 -6.41 13.38
N MET A 59 10.60 -7.51 12.62
CA MET A 59 11.53 -7.73 11.50
C MET A 59 11.41 -6.63 10.44
N LEU A 60 10.19 -6.29 10.05
CA LEU A 60 9.95 -5.25 9.05
C LEU A 60 10.28 -3.84 9.55
N GLN A 61 10.42 -3.64 10.86
CA GLN A 61 10.83 -2.36 11.43
C GLN A 61 12.35 -2.16 11.44
N GLU A 62 13.15 -3.17 11.08
CA GLU A 62 14.60 -3.07 11.04
C GLU A 62 15.10 -1.99 10.06
N ASP A 63 16.01 -1.13 10.54
CA ASP A 63 16.47 0.03 9.78
C ASP A 63 17.19 -0.35 8.48
N SER A 64 18.05 -1.37 8.55
CA SER A 64 18.80 -1.89 7.40
C SER A 64 17.87 -2.36 6.29
N PHE A 65 16.79 -3.06 6.66
CA PHE A 65 15.79 -3.56 5.73
C PHE A 65 14.99 -2.42 5.09
N LEU A 66 14.45 -1.51 5.89
CA LEU A 66 13.65 -0.39 5.39
C LEU A 66 14.48 0.51 4.46
N LEU A 67 15.75 0.79 4.80
CA LEU A 67 16.66 1.52 3.93
C LEU A 67 16.92 0.80 2.61
N GLN A 68 17.04 -0.53 2.62
CA GLN A 68 17.18 -1.30 1.41
C GLN A 68 15.94 -1.20 0.52
N VAL A 69 14.74 -1.32 1.09
CA VAL A 69 13.47 -1.16 0.33
C VAL A 69 13.36 0.25 -0.28
N VAL A 70 13.73 1.28 0.49
CA VAL A 70 13.77 2.67 0.01
C VAL A 70 14.70 2.82 -1.20
N LYS A 71 15.87 2.18 -1.16
CA LYS A 71 16.84 2.20 -2.27
C LYS A 71 16.35 1.40 -3.47
N ASP A 72 15.94 0.15 -3.26
CA ASP A 72 15.49 -0.78 -4.31
C ASP A 72 14.35 -0.17 -5.14
N LEU A 73 13.40 0.51 -4.49
CA LEU A 73 12.22 1.09 -5.13
C LEU A 73 12.36 2.58 -5.44
N SER A 74 13.52 3.19 -5.15
CA SER A 74 13.78 4.62 -5.31
C SER A 74 12.70 5.49 -4.64
N LEU A 75 12.26 5.12 -3.44
CA LEU A 75 11.12 5.74 -2.76
C LEU A 75 11.35 7.22 -2.43
N GLN A 76 12.61 7.62 -2.22
CA GLN A 76 12.96 9.03 -2.01
C GLN A 76 12.46 9.91 -3.16
N GLN A 77 12.70 9.49 -4.41
CA GLN A 77 12.29 10.24 -5.60
C GLN A 77 10.78 10.14 -5.83
N LYS A 78 10.20 8.96 -5.62
CA LYS A 78 8.76 8.72 -5.85
C LYS A 78 7.88 9.47 -4.84
N TRP A 79 8.34 9.67 -3.61
CA TRP A 79 7.64 10.44 -2.58
C TRP A 79 8.09 11.90 -2.46
N ASP A 80 9.03 12.34 -3.31
CA ASP A 80 9.54 13.72 -3.32
C ASP A 80 10.03 14.19 -1.93
N VAL A 81 10.82 13.35 -1.26
CA VAL A 81 11.38 13.65 0.07
C VAL A 81 12.86 14.00 0.03
N ALA A 82 13.27 14.84 0.98
CA ALA A 82 14.60 15.43 1.01
C ALA A 82 15.74 14.41 1.23
N SER A 83 15.48 13.29 1.92
CA SER A 83 16.50 12.29 2.21
C SER A 83 15.97 10.84 2.21
N PRO A 84 16.85 9.84 2.01
CA PRO A 84 16.48 8.42 2.15
C PRO A 84 15.92 8.07 3.52
N GLU A 85 16.42 8.70 4.59
CA GLU A 85 15.98 8.48 5.97
C GLU A 85 14.55 9.03 6.18
N ALA A 86 14.21 10.15 5.55
CA ALA A 86 12.84 10.65 5.54
C ALA A 86 11.88 9.68 4.83
N ALA A 87 12.31 9.08 3.71
CA ALA A 87 11.52 8.03 3.05
C ALA A 87 11.38 6.78 3.93
N GLN A 88 12.42 6.40 4.66
CA GLN A 88 12.40 5.26 5.58
C GLN A 88 11.37 5.45 6.69
N GLU A 89 11.34 6.63 7.32
CA GLU A 89 10.36 6.94 8.37
C GLU A 89 8.93 7.00 7.83
N LEU A 90 8.74 7.54 6.62
CA LEU A 90 7.44 7.47 5.93
C LEU A 90 7.03 6.02 5.66
N LEU A 91 7.95 5.17 5.19
CA LEU A 91 7.66 3.75 4.96
C LEU A 91 7.25 3.06 6.27
N ARG A 92 7.96 3.32 7.37
CA ARG A 92 7.67 2.76 8.69
C ARG A 92 6.27 3.13 9.18
N THR A 93 5.89 4.40 9.08
CA THR A 93 4.57 4.88 9.52
C THR A 93 3.43 4.43 8.61
N ARG A 94 3.74 4.14 7.34
CA ARG A 94 2.76 3.68 6.35
C ARG A 94 2.52 2.18 6.32
N MET A 95 3.45 1.41 6.88
CA MET A 95 3.39 -0.05 6.84
C MET A 95 2.23 -0.62 7.68
N ILE A 96 1.62 -1.67 7.15
CA ILE A 96 0.54 -2.42 7.80
C ILE A 96 0.95 -3.88 7.86
N VAL A 97 0.84 -4.46 9.05
CA VAL A 97 0.90 -5.91 9.27
C VAL A 97 -0.32 -6.25 10.10
N ARG A 98 -1.22 -7.11 9.59
CA ARG A 98 -2.44 -7.50 10.31
C ARG A 98 -2.85 -8.93 9.99
N LEU A 99 -3.63 -9.52 10.88
CA LEU A 99 -4.36 -10.74 10.58
C LEU A 99 -5.59 -10.41 9.72
N GLY A 100 -5.84 -11.22 8.71
CA GLY A 100 -6.92 -11.06 7.76
C GLY A 100 -7.54 -12.40 7.37
N GLU A 101 -8.53 -12.33 6.51
CA GLU A 101 -9.13 -13.48 5.86
C GLU A 101 -9.07 -13.27 4.35
N TYR A 102 -8.57 -14.27 3.63
CA TYR A 102 -8.61 -14.29 2.18
C TYR A 102 -9.61 -15.32 1.69
N ARG A 103 -10.52 -14.88 0.81
CA ARG A 103 -11.47 -15.76 0.14
C ARG A 103 -10.98 -16.01 -1.28
N HIS A 104 -10.66 -17.26 -1.58
CA HIS A 104 -10.19 -17.62 -2.91
C HIS A 104 -11.33 -17.46 -3.93
N PRO A 105 -11.13 -16.72 -5.04
CA PRO A 105 -12.22 -16.35 -5.94
C PRO A 105 -12.83 -17.55 -6.66
N LEU A 106 -12.04 -18.59 -6.93
CA LEU A 106 -12.48 -19.78 -7.67
C LEU A 106 -13.08 -20.85 -6.77
N THR A 107 -12.42 -21.16 -5.64
CA THR A 107 -12.82 -22.27 -4.75
C THR A 107 -13.74 -21.83 -3.62
N GLN A 108 -13.89 -20.51 -3.40
CA GLN A 108 -14.70 -19.92 -2.33
C GLN A 108 -14.24 -20.28 -0.90
N GLU A 109 -13.13 -21.02 -0.79
CA GLU A 109 -12.50 -21.35 0.48
C GLU A 109 -11.94 -20.11 1.16
N ARG A 110 -11.98 -20.14 2.49
CA ARG A 110 -11.46 -19.07 3.34
C ARG A 110 -10.18 -19.54 3.99
N TYR A 111 -9.19 -18.68 3.94
CA TYR A 111 -7.88 -18.89 4.53
C TYR A 111 -7.60 -17.74 5.48
N ASP A 112 -7.13 -18.06 6.68
CA ASP A 112 -6.57 -17.05 7.57
C ASP A 112 -5.26 -16.55 6.97
N THR A 113 -5.07 -15.24 6.92
CA THR A 113 -3.91 -14.63 6.29
C THR A 113 -3.19 -13.68 7.23
N LEU A 114 -1.89 -13.54 7.02
CA LEU A 114 -1.10 -12.43 7.48
C LEU A 114 -0.99 -11.44 6.32
N ASP A 115 -1.71 -10.34 6.42
CA ASP A 115 -1.70 -9.27 5.42
C ASP A 115 -0.50 -8.35 5.69
N ILE A 116 0.39 -8.25 4.72
CA ILE A 116 1.54 -7.34 4.76
C ILE A 116 1.36 -6.29 3.67
N GLY A 117 1.37 -5.02 4.05
CA GLY A 117 1.03 -3.95 3.12
C GLY A 117 1.45 -2.57 3.58
N ILE A 118 0.88 -1.58 2.90
CA ILE A 118 1.16 -0.17 3.10
C ILE A 118 -0.10 0.66 2.83
N HIS A 119 -0.33 1.71 3.61
CA HIS A 119 -1.34 2.74 3.34
C HIS A 119 -0.76 3.93 2.59
N GLY A 120 -1.60 4.60 1.83
CA GLY A 120 -1.25 5.79 1.08
C GLY A 120 -2.47 6.41 0.44
N ILE A 121 -2.30 6.90 -0.79
CA ILE A 121 -3.39 7.51 -1.57
C ILE A 121 -3.60 6.76 -2.88
N SER A 122 -4.80 6.89 -3.44
CA SER A 122 -5.20 6.18 -4.66
C SER A 122 -4.31 6.51 -5.86
N LYS A 123 -3.76 7.74 -5.94
CA LYS A 123 -2.78 8.12 -6.97
C LYS A 123 -1.52 7.25 -6.94
N GLU A 124 -1.15 6.74 -5.77
CA GLU A 124 0.05 5.92 -5.54
C GLU A 124 -0.24 4.42 -5.64
N ASN A 125 -1.45 3.99 -6.01
CA ASN A 125 -1.88 2.59 -5.91
C ASN A 125 -0.87 1.57 -6.48
N GLN A 126 -0.34 1.83 -7.68
CA GLN A 126 0.69 0.97 -8.29
C GLN A 126 1.95 0.88 -7.44
N LEU A 127 2.44 2.01 -6.92
CA LEU A 127 3.59 2.05 -6.02
C LEU A 127 3.31 1.32 -4.70
N LEU A 128 2.12 1.49 -4.14
CA LEU A 128 1.71 0.77 -2.92
C LEU A 128 1.75 -0.74 -3.15
N GLY A 129 1.31 -1.21 -4.32
CA GLY A 129 1.39 -2.62 -4.72
C GLY A 129 2.83 -3.13 -4.87
N GLU A 130 3.72 -2.34 -5.49
CA GLU A 130 5.15 -2.66 -5.59
C GLU A 130 5.81 -2.78 -4.21
N ILE A 131 5.53 -1.84 -3.31
CA ILE A 131 6.05 -1.85 -1.94
C ILE A 131 5.52 -3.07 -1.19
N ALA A 132 4.21 -3.29 -1.18
CA ALA A 132 3.59 -4.43 -0.50
C ALA A 132 4.18 -5.77 -0.99
N SER A 133 4.37 -5.92 -2.30
CA SER A 133 4.98 -7.11 -2.90
C SER A 133 6.43 -7.30 -2.47
N ARG A 134 7.22 -6.22 -2.43
CA ARG A 134 8.63 -6.28 -1.98
C ARG A 134 8.75 -6.62 -0.50
N LEU A 135 7.88 -6.09 0.35
CA LEU A 135 7.81 -6.39 1.78
C LEU A 135 7.44 -7.87 1.99
N ALA A 136 6.37 -8.34 1.36
CA ALA A 136 5.91 -9.72 1.47
C ALA A 136 6.95 -10.73 0.95
N ALA A 137 7.65 -10.40 -0.14
CA ALA A 137 8.73 -11.24 -0.66
C ALA A 137 9.87 -11.43 0.36
N GLU A 138 10.21 -10.39 1.14
CA GLU A 138 11.23 -10.51 2.17
C GLU A 138 10.76 -11.34 3.36
N VAL A 139 9.53 -11.12 3.81
CA VAL A 139 8.93 -11.94 4.87
C VAL A 139 8.86 -13.40 4.44
N GLY A 140 8.48 -13.68 3.19
CA GLY A 140 8.47 -15.04 2.64
C GLY A 140 9.86 -15.70 2.64
N LYS A 141 10.93 -14.96 2.35
CA LYS A 141 12.30 -15.49 2.45
C LYS A 141 12.68 -15.82 3.90
N ASN A 142 12.40 -14.90 4.83
CA ASN A 142 12.75 -15.08 6.24
C ASN A 142 11.93 -16.18 6.93
N LEU A 143 10.67 -16.37 6.52
CA LEU A 143 9.83 -17.47 6.98
C LEU A 143 10.13 -18.80 6.26
N GLY A 144 11.08 -18.84 5.32
CA GLY A 144 11.43 -20.05 4.58
C GLY A 144 10.39 -20.51 3.56
N LEU A 145 9.43 -19.65 3.22
CA LEU A 145 8.39 -19.91 2.21
C LEU A 145 8.93 -19.79 0.77
N GLY A 146 10.18 -19.37 0.60
CA GLY A 146 10.83 -19.04 -0.67
C GLY A 146 11.44 -20.18 -1.51
N GLN A 147 11.07 -21.46 -1.30
CA GLN A 147 11.57 -22.57 -2.17
C GLN A 147 10.52 -23.55 -2.71
N SER A 148 9.21 -23.32 -2.56
CA SER A 148 8.22 -24.35 -2.94
C SER A 148 7.02 -23.84 -3.75
N GLN A 149 7.21 -22.90 -4.67
CA GLN A 149 6.22 -22.59 -5.72
C GLN A 149 6.91 -22.36 -7.08
N ALA A 150 7.62 -23.39 -7.54
CA ALA A 150 8.01 -23.57 -8.93
C ALA A 150 7.99 -25.09 -9.23
N GLN A 151 6.80 -25.68 -9.15
CA GLN A 151 6.47 -26.99 -9.72
C GLN A 151 5.06 -26.92 -10.31
#